data_AF-A0AAV4MHP1-F1
#
_entry.id   AF-A0AAV4MHP1-F1
#
_cell.length_a   1.000
_cell.length_b   1.000
_cell.length_c   1.000
_cell.angle_alpha   90.00
_cell.angle_beta   90.00
_cell.angle_gamma   90.00
#
_symmetry.space_group_name_H-M   'P 1'
#
loop_
_entity.id
_entity.type
_entity.pdbx_description
1 polymer ?
#
loop_
_entity_poly.entity_id
_entity_poly.type
_entity_poly.pdbx_seq_one_letter_code
_entity_poly.pdbx_strand_id
1 'polypeptide(L)'
;MISTIIGGYLIWRFKPSAKFLTAGIFTLEIVSATGYLLLMIPRCQTVEMANYGSNSQGLILESACNVNCNCSKSAFTPVCGPDGKTLFFSPCYAGCGQKANESYTDCSCVFDSTGQERNYVTEGPCVNEHCWSQALAYIITMPFIQLIVSLLRVATERSMKRYVLLCPLIRKLIKVF
;
A
#
# COMPACT_ATOMS: atom_id res chain seq x y z
N MET A 1 -12.36 20.00 6.13
CA MET A 1 -13.55 20.89 6.33
C MET A 1 -14.87 20.13 6.24
N ILE A 2 -15.04 19.20 5.29
CA ILE A 2 -16.26 18.39 5.14
C ILE A 2 -16.60 17.60 6.42
N SER A 3 -15.60 16.98 7.05
CA SER A 3 -15.76 16.24 8.31
C SER A 3 -16.31 17.12 9.45
N THR A 4 -15.86 18.37 9.56
CA THR A 4 -16.29 19.27 10.64
C THR A 4 -17.78 19.64 10.53
N ILE A 5 -18.29 19.80 9.31
CA ILE A 5 -19.70 20.13 9.03
C ILE A 5 -20.58 18.91 9.33
N ILE A 6 -20.22 17.75 8.78
CA ILE A 6 -20.96 16.50 8.94
C ILE A 6 -20.98 16.08 10.42
N GLY A 7 -19.82 16.10 11.09
CA GLY A 7 -19.72 15.79 12.51
C GLY A 7 -20.59 16.72 13.36
N GLY A 8 -20.64 18.02 13.01
CA GLY A 8 -21.55 18.98 13.64
C GLY A 8 -23.03 18.62 13.49
N TYR A 9 -23.46 18.24 12.28
CA TYR A 9 -24.82 17.83 11.98
C TYR A 9 -25.24 16.56 12.75
N LEU A 10 -24.39 15.53 12.77
CA LEU A 10 -24.68 14.28 13.49
C LEU A 10 -24.87 14.49 14.99
N ILE A 11 -24.04 15.34 15.63
CA ILE A 11 -24.18 15.64 17.06
C ILE A 11 -25.51 16.34 17.34
N TRP A 12 -25.90 17.29 16.48
CA TRP A 12 -27.17 18.00 16.63
C TRP A 12 -28.36 17.05 16.52
N ARG A 13 -28.30 16.09 15.60
CA ARG A 13 -29.39 15.14 15.33
C ARG A 13 -29.53 14.04 16.39
N PHE A 14 -28.42 13.43 16.80
CA PHE A 14 -28.42 12.23 17.64
C PHE A 14 -28.11 12.48 19.11
N LYS A 15 -27.55 13.65 19.46
CA LYS A 15 -27.16 14.03 20.84
C LYS A 15 -26.46 12.90 21.62
N PRO A 16 -25.41 12.26 21.06
CA PRO A 16 -24.74 11.14 21.71
C PRO A 16 -24.06 11.56 23.01
N SER A 17 -23.91 10.60 23.94
CA SER A 17 -23.18 10.82 25.19
C SER A 17 -21.67 10.97 24.95
N ALA A 18 -21.03 11.86 25.71
CA ALA A 18 -19.57 12.03 25.66
C ALA A 18 -18.80 10.73 25.96
N LYS A 19 -19.35 9.88 26.84
CA LYS A 19 -18.78 8.56 27.16
C LYS A 19 -18.80 7.63 25.95
N PHE A 20 -19.91 7.62 25.22
CA PHE A 20 -20.09 6.82 24.01
C PHE A 20 -19.12 7.27 22.90
N LEU A 21 -18.99 8.59 22.69
CA LEU A 21 -18.06 9.13 21.70
C LEU A 21 -16.60 8.82 22.03
N THR A 22 -16.21 8.96 23.30
CA THR A 22 -14.83 8.71 23.74
C THR A 22 -14.48 7.23 23.62
N ALA A 23 -15.36 6.34 24.10
CA ALA A 23 -15.20 4.90 23.93
C ALA A 23 -15.13 4.51 22.45
N GLY A 24 -15.99 5.08 21.60
CA GLY A 24 -15.98 4.83 20.17
C GLY A 24 -14.66 5.18 19.48
N ILE A 25 -14.01 6.29 19.85
CA ILE A 25 -12.69 6.64 19.30
C ILE A 25 -11.64 5.61 19.72
N PHE A 26 -11.55 5.30 21.01
CA PHE A 26 -10.55 4.34 21.50
C PHE A 26 -10.73 2.96 20.86
N THR A 27 -11.97 2.48 20.78
CA THR A 27 -12.27 1.20 20.13
C THR A 27 -11.89 1.22 18.65
N LEU A 28 -12.24 2.28 17.91
CA LEU A 28 -11.95 2.39 16.48
C LEU A 28 -10.44 2.44 16.20
N GLU A 29 -9.66 3.16 17.01
CA GLU A 29 -8.20 3.24 16.90
C GLU A 29 -7.51 1.90 17.22
N ILE A 30 -8.00 1.17 18.23
CA ILE A 30 -7.46 -0.16 18.56
C ILE A 30 -7.77 -1.16 17.43
N VAL A 31 -9.01 -1.15 16.93
CA VAL A 31 -9.44 -2.04 15.83
C VAL A 31 -8.68 -1.71 14.55
N SER A 32 -8.50 -0.43 14.21
CA SER A 32 -7.76 -0.02 13.03
C SER A 32 -6.29 -0.41 13.13
N ALA A 33 -5.62 -0.11 14.26
CA ALA A 33 -4.23 -0.49 14.49
C ALA A 33 -4.03 -2.01 14.39
N THR A 34 -4.90 -2.80 15.01
CA THR A 34 -4.85 -4.27 14.94
C THR A 34 -5.09 -4.75 13.50
N GLY A 35 -6.07 -4.18 12.80
CA GLY A 35 -6.36 -4.49 11.40
C GLY A 35 -5.16 -4.22 10.49
N TYR A 36 -4.50 -3.07 10.64
CA TYR A 36 -3.30 -2.75 9.87
C TYR A 36 -2.14 -3.70 10.16
N LEU A 37 -1.93 -4.09 11.42
CA LEU A 37 -0.92 -5.09 11.77
C LEU A 37 -1.23 -6.46 11.15
N LEU A 38 -2.49 -6.88 11.14
CA LEU A 38 -2.92 -8.13 10.50
C LEU A 38 -2.75 -8.10 8.98
N LEU A 39 -3.02 -6.95 8.35
CA LEU A 39 -2.84 -6.75 6.92
C LEU A 39 -1.36 -6.76 6.48
N MET A 40 -0.42 -6.55 7.40
CA MET A 40 1.02 -6.69 7.14
C MET A 40 1.52 -8.14 7.21
N ILE A 41 0.72 -9.09 7.73
CA ILE A 41 1.07 -10.52 7.84
C ILE A 41 1.09 -11.24 6.49
N PRO A 42 0.11 -11.10 5.57
CA PRO A 42 0.19 -11.75 4.27
C PRO A 42 1.38 -11.19 3.50
N ARG A 43 2.41 -12.03 3.36
CA ARG A 43 3.56 -11.74 2.50
C ARG A 43 3.12 -12.02 1.08
N CYS A 44 3.05 -11.00 0.23
CA CYS A 44 2.99 -11.23 -1.21
C CYS A 44 4.19 -12.09 -1.62
N GLN A 45 4.01 -12.96 -2.62
CA GLN A 45 5.15 -13.64 -3.22
C GLN A 45 6.18 -12.59 -3.65
N THR A 46 7.41 -12.76 -3.18
CA THR A 46 8.53 -11.88 -3.51
C THR A 46 8.79 -12.01 -5.00
N VAL A 47 8.64 -10.91 -5.73
CA VAL A 47 9.14 -10.81 -7.10
C VAL A 47 10.66 -10.69 -7.01
N GLU A 48 11.37 -11.55 -7.73
CA GLU A 48 12.83 -11.56 -7.74
C GLU A 48 13.30 -10.84 -9.00
N MET A 49 14.10 -9.80 -8.80
CA MET A 49 14.76 -9.11 -9.92
C MET A 49 15.86 -10.01 -10.47
N ALA A 50 15.73 -10.42 -11.72
CA ALA A 50 16.70 -11.28 -12.37
C ALA A 50 18.08 -10.62 -12.40
N ASN A 51 19.11 -11.39 -12.04
CA ASN A 51 20.52 -10.97 -12.06
C ASN A 51 20.83 -9.70 -11.24
N TYR A 52 20.06 -9.44 -10.18
CA TYR A 52 20.28 -8.28 -9.31
C TYR A 52 21.61 -8.40 -8.55
N GLY A 53 22.51 -7.44 -8.77
CA GLY A 53 23.70 -7.21 -7.97
C GLY A 53 23.96 -5.72 -7.78
N SER A 54 24.81 -5.36 -6.82
CA SER A 54 25.24 -3.98 -6.61
C SER A 54 26.73 -3.91 -6.28
N ASN A 55 27.41 -2.94 -6.89
CA ASN A 55 28.81 -2.61 -6.60
C ASN A 55 28.98 -1.11 -6.41
N SER A 56 30.22 -0.65 -6.20
CA SER A 56 30.57 0.78 -6.06
C SER A 56 30.23 1.64 -7.29
N GLN A 57 29.90 1.03 -8.43
CA GLN A 57 29.55 1.69 -9.69
C GLN A 57 28.04 1.65 -9.99
N GLY A 58 27.23 0.98 -9.15
CA GLY A 58 25.77 0.98 -9.26
C GLY A 58 25.15 -0.42 -9.36
N LEU A 59 24.05 -0.52 -10.11
CA LEU A 59 23.27 -1.74 -10.30
C LEU A 59 23.92 -2.63 -11.37
N ILE A 60 24.08 -3.91 -11.05
CA ILE A 60 24.50 -4.97 -11.97
C ILE A 60 23.25 -5.77 -12.33
N LEU A 61 22.97 -5.89 -13.62
CA LEU A 61 21.87 -6.72 -14.17
C LEU A 61 22.37 -7.61 -15.32
N GLU A 62 23.65 -7.49 -15.67
CA GLU A 62 24.27 -8.30 -16.72
C GLU A 62 24.53 -9.72 -16.19
N SER A 63 24.40 -10.69 -17.09
CA SER A 63 24.66 -12.11 -16.90
C SER A 63 25.17 -12.70 -18.21
N ALA A 64 25.56 -13.97 -18.20
CA ALA A 64 26.15 -14.62 -19.38
C ALA A 64 25.27 -14.56 -20.65
N CYS A 65 23.95 -14.54 -20.50
CA CYS A 65 23.01 -14.55 -21.63
C CYS A 65 22.69 -13.15 -22.20
N ASN A 66 22.91 -12.06 -21.46
CA ASN A 66 22.59 -10.69 -21.90
C ASN A 66 23.80 -9.75 -21.98
N VAL A 67 25.00 -10.19 -21.57
CA VAL A 67 26.22 -9.35 -21.55
C VAL A 67 26.57 -8.78 -22.93
N ASN A 68 26.27 -9.52 -23.99
CA ASN A 68 26.55 -9.11 -25.37
C ASN A 68 25.47 -8.21 -25.99
N CYS A 69 24.37 -7.94 -25.28
CA CYS A 69 23.26 -7.14 -25.77
C CYS A 69 23.48 -5.63 -25.61
N ASN A 70 24.49 -5.20 -24.83
CA ASN A 70 24.80 -3.80 -24.55
C ASN A 70 23.58 -2.99 -24.04
N CYS A 71 22.84 -3.58 -23.09
CA CYS A 71 21.59 -3.04 -22.57
C CYS A 71 21.77 -1.71 -21.82
N SER A 72 20.84 -0.78 -22.03
CA SER A 72 20.82 0.50 -21.30
C SER A 72 20.09 0.38 -19.96
N LYS A 73 20.64 1.04 -18.93
CA LYS A 73 20.03 1.23 -17.60
C LYS A 73 19.19 2.52 -17.51
N SER A 74 19.04 3.27 -18.62
CA SER A 74 18.39 4.59 -18.64
C SER A 74 16.86 4.55 -18.54
N ALA A 75 16.24 3.45 -18.98
CA ALA A 75 14.79 3.32 -19.03
C ALA A 75 14.36 1.98 -18.43
N PHE A 76 13.52 2.03 -17.40
CA PHE A 76 12.92 0.87 -16.76
C PHE A 76 11.66 0.45 -17.53
N THR A 77 11.70 -0.72 -18.16
CA THR A 77 10.62 -1.28 -18.97
C THR A 77 10.34 -2.72 -18.51
N PRO A 78 9.67 -2.89 -17.35
CA PRO A 78 9.57 -4.19 -16.69
C PRO A 78 8.89 -5.23 -17.58
N VAL A 79 9.43 -6.45 -17.54
CA VAL A 79 8.82 -7.64 -18.15
C VAL A 79 8.83 -8.79 -17.17
N CYS A 80 7.80 -9.62 -17.21
CA CYS A 80 7.62 -10.75 -16.30
C CYS A 80 7.92 -12.07 -17.00
N GLY A 81 8.69 -12.92 -16.33
CA GLY A 81 8.90 -14.30 -16.72
C GLY A 81 7.61 -15.14 -16.67
N PRO A 82 7.56 -16.27 -17.37
CA PRO A 82 6.40 -17.16 -17.41
C PRO A 82 6.12 -17.84 -16.06
N ASP A 83 7.07 -17.81 -15.12
CA ASP A 83 6.94 -18.27 -13.75
C ASP A 83 6.14 -17.30 -12.85
N GLY A 84 5.86 -16.09 -13.34
CA GLY A 84 5.11 -15.06 -12.62
C GLY A 84 5.86 -14.43 -11.45
N LYS A 85 7.16 -14.71 -11.30
CA LYS A 85 7.98 -14.25 -10.16
C LYS A 85 9.26 -13.58 -10.58
N THR A 86 9.82 -13.97 -11.72
CA THR A 86 11.07 -13.41 -12.22
C THR A 86 10.80 -12.10 -12.98
N LEU A 87 11.29 -11.00 -12.44
CA LEU A 87 11.14 -9.66 -13.00
C LEU A 87 12.45 -9.23 -13.68
N PHE A 88 12.39 -8.86 -14.95
CA PHE A 88 13.53 -8.27 -15.65
C PHE A 88 13.35 -6.76 -15.78
N PHE A 89 14.45 -6.02 -15.68
CA PHE A 89 14.44 -4.55 -15.77
C PHE A 89 13.98 -4.02 -17.14
N SER A 90 14.32 -4.77 -18.19
CA SER A 90 13.94 -4.50 -19.57
C SER A 90 13.92 -5.81 -20.37
N PRO A 91 13.23 -5.88 -21.53
CA PRO A 91 13.30 -7.04 -22.41
C PRO A 91 14.73 -7.33 -22.90
N CYS A 92 15.59 -6.32 -22.98
CA CYS A 92 17.01 -6.51 -23.30
C CYS A 92 17.74 -7.32 -22.23
N TYR A 93 17.47 -7.03 -20.94
CA TYR A 93 18.05 -7.81 -19.84
C TYR A 93 17.49 -9.24 -19.74
N ALA A 94 16.31 -9.50 -20.32
CA ALA A 94 15.79 -10.85 -20.54
C ALA A 94 16.37 -11.55 -21.79
N GLY A 95 17.19 -10.84 -22.58
CA GLY A 95 17.81 -11.35 -23.79
C GLY A 95 16.85 -11.49 -24.98
N CYS A 96 15.72 -10.77 -24.97
CA CYS A 96 14.69 -10.92 -26.00
C CYS A 96 15.01 -10.12 -27.26
N GLY A 97 14.90 -10.76 -28.43
CA GLY A 97 15.16 -10.16 -29.74
C GLY A 97 13.93 -9.60 -30.46
N GLN A 98 12.72 -10.03 -30.10
CA GLN A 98 11.50 -9.69 -30.85
C GLN A 98 10.37 -9.23 -29.92
N LYS A 99 9.54 -8.29 -30.40
CA LYS A 99 8.30 -7.89 -29.75
C LYS A 99 7.11 -8.50 -30.48
N ALA A 100 6.24 -9.18 -29.74
CA ALA A 100 5.01 -9.81 -30.22
C ALA A 100 3.82 -9.31 -29.38
N ASN A 101 3.11 -8.30 -29.86
CA ASN A 101 2.00 -7.62 -29.17
C ASN A 101 2.38 -7.19 -27.74
N GLU A 102 1.82 -7.85 -26.72
CA GLU A 102 2.01 -7.61 -25.28
C GLU A 102 3.07 -8.54 -24.66
N SER A 103 3.89 -9.16 -25.50
CA SER A 103 4.95 -10.07 -25.10
C SER A 103 6.23 -9.81 -25.89
N TYR A 104 7.36 -10.26 -25.35
CA TYR A 104 8.62 -10.32 -26.06
C TYR A 104 9.02 -11.79 -26.22
N THR A 105 9.61 -12.12 -27.36
CA THR A 105 10.01 -13.48 -27.72
C THR A 105 11.48 -13.50 -28.13
N ASP A 106 12.00 -14.70 -28.37
CA ASP A 106 13.41 -14.92 -28.71
C ASP A 106 14.33 -14.48 -27.56
N CYS A 107 13.99 -14.91 -26.34
CA CYS A 107 14.67 -14.58 -25.09
C CYS A 107 15.66 -15.68 -24.69
N SER A 108 16.85 -15.28 -24.21
CA SER A 108 17.94 -16.20 -23.82
C SER A 108 18.21 -16.27 -22.30
N CYS A 109 17.58 -15.41 -21.50
CA CYS A 109 17.81 -15.31 -20.04
C CYS A 109 16.64 -15.79 -19.19
N VAL A 110 15.64 -16.44 -19.79
CA VAL A 110 14.40 -16.79 -19.10
C VAL A 110 14.38 -18.28 -18.85
N PHE A 111 14.24 -18.68 -17.59
CA PHE A 111 14.21 -20.07 -17.18
C PHE A 111 12.96 -20.31 -16.34
N ASP A 112 12.30 -21.45 -16.54
CA ASP A 112 11.24 -21.91 -15.65
C ASP A 112 11.82 -22.49 -14.35
N SER A 113 10.96 -22.73 -13.37
CA SER A 113 11.22 -23.42 -12.10
C SER A 113 11.93 -24.78 -12.22
N THR A 114 11.88 -25.42 -13.41
CA THR A 114 12.57 -26.67 -13.73
C THR A 114 13.94 -26.49 -14.39
N GLY A 115 14.37 -25.23 -14.59
CA GLY A 115 15.62 -24.89 -15.30
C GLY A 115 15.51 -25.00 -16.83
N GLN A 116 14.31 -25.22 -17.38
CA GLN A 116 14.09 -25.17 -18.82
C GLN A 116 14.10 -23.73 -19.32
N GLU A 117 14.84 -23.48 -20.40
CA GLU A 117 14.84 -22.20 -21.09
C GLU A 117 13.44 -21.94 -21.69
N ARG A 118 12.96 -20.73 -21.46
CA ARG A 118 11.72 -20.21 -22.01
C ARG A 118 12.07 -19.07 -22.95
N ASN A 119 11.33 -18.99 -24.03
CA ASN A 119 11.63 -18.12 -25.15
C ASN A 119 10.69 -16.90 -25.21
N TYR A 120 10.00 -16.59 -24.12
CA TYR A 120 9.08 -15.44 -24.05
C TYR A 120 8.96 -14.84 -22.65
N VAL A 121 8.59 -13.56 -22.61
CA VAL A 121 8.22 -12.79 -21.41
C VAL A 121 7.01 -11.91 -21.71
N THR A 122 6.23 -11.58 -20.69
CA THR A 122 5.06 -10.68 -20.82
C THR A 122 5.43 -9.25 -20.46
N GLU A 123 4.88 -8.28 -21.19
CA GLU A 123 5.08 -6.85 -20.90
C GLU A 123 4.45 -6.47 -19.55
N GLY A 124 5.18 -5.72 -18.73
CA GLY A 124 4.72 -5.25 -17.43
C GLY A 124 5.34 -5.97 -16.22
N PRO A 125 5.06 -5.48 -15.00
CA PRO A 125 5.52 -6.10 -13.78
C PRO A 125 4.80 -7.43 -13.53
N CYS A 126 5.44 -8.33 -12.77
CA CYS A 126 4.77 -9.53 -12.28
C CYS A 126 3.66 -9.16 -11.29
N VAL A 127 2.41 -9.23 -11.75
CA VAL A 127 1.23 -8.94 -10.93
C VAL A 127 0.72 -10.20 -10.25
N ASN A 128 0.63 -10.15 -8.93
CA ASN A 128 -0.07 -11.15 -8.13
C ASN A 128 -1.45 -10.59 -7.76
N GLU A 129 -2.52 -11.16 -8.33
CA GLU A 129 -3.93 -10.78 -8.09
C GLU A 129 -4.26 -10.62 -6.59
N HIS A 130 -3.75 -11.53 -5.75
CA HIS A 130 -3.97 -11.50 -4.31
C HIS A 130 -3.19 -10.40 -3.58
N CYS A 131 -2.05 -9.97 -4.11
CA CYS A 131 -1.26 -8.89 -3.53
C CYS A 131 -1.91 -7.53 -3.80
N TRP A 132 -2.38 -7.33 -5.03
CA TRP A 132 -2.96 -6.07 -5.45
C TRP A 132 -4.28 -5.79 -4.74
N SER A 133 -5.12 -6.81 -4.56
CA SER A 133 -6.38 -6.67 -3.81
C SER A 133 -6.17 -6.27 -2.35
N GLN A 134 -5.13 -6.79 -1.68
CA GLN A 134 -4.78 -6.39 -0.31
C GLN A 134 -4.25 -4.94 -0.24
N ALA A 135 -3.40 -4.55 -1.19
CA ALA A 135 -2.92 -3.17 -1.30
C ALA A 135 -4.07 -2.19 -1.56
N LEU A 136 -5.00 -2.53 -2.47
CA LEU A 136 -6.18 -1.73 -2.75
C LEU A 136 -7.11 -1.62 -1.53
N ALA A 137 -7.32 -2.71 -0.80
CA ALA A 137 -8.08 -2.68 0.44
C ALA A 137 -7.46 -1.69 1.45
N TYR A 138 -6.14 -1.65 1.57
CA TYR A 138 -5.46 -0.68 2.43
C TYR A 138 -5.62 0.77 1.95
N ILE A 139 -5.38 1.02 0.66
CA ILE A 139 -5.50 2.35 0.03
C ILE A 139 -6.90 2.92 0.21
N ILE A 140 -7.92 2.06 0.13
CA ILE A 140 -9.32 2.45 0.30
C ILE A 140 -9.64 2.61 1.80
N THR A 141 -9.37 1.62 2.63
CA THR A 141 -9.78 1.63 4.05
C THR A 141 -9.11 2.71 4.89
N MET A 142 -7.85 3.05 4.62
CA MET A 142 -7.10 4.09 5.34
C MET A 142 -7.80 5.46 5.37
N PRO A 143 -8.09 6.10 4.23
CA PRO A 143 -8.76 7.41 4.22
C PRO A 143 -10.17 7.35 4.81
N PHE A 144 -10.91 6.26 4.60
CA PHE A 144 -12.25 6.09 5.19
C PHE A 144 -12.20 6.04 6.72
N ILE A 145 -11.28 5.26 7.30
CA ILE A 145 -11.10 5.16 8.74
C ILE A 145 -10.66 6.51 9.31
N GLN A 146 -9.70 7.20 8.67
CA GLN A 146 -9.25 8.52 9.10
C GLN A 146 -10.35 9.59 9.03
N LEU A 147 -11.24 9.50 8.04
CA LEU A 147 -12.40 10.37 7.94
C LEU A 147 -13.34 10.16 9.14
N ILE A 148 -13.66 8.90 9.48
CA ILE A 148 -14.54 8.55 10.61
C ILE A 148 -13.91 8.99 11.94
N VAL A 149 -12.63 8.71 12.15
CA VAL A 149 -11.88 9.16 13.33
C VAL A 149 -11.95 10.68 13.47
N SER A 150 -11.75 11.42 12.37
CA SER A 150 -11.82 12.88 12.36
C SER A 150 -13.21 13.42 12.73
N LEU A 151 -14.28 12.77 12.23
CA LEU A 151 -15.66 13.09 12.62
C LEU A 151 -15.89 12.93 14.12
N LEU A 152 -15.43 11.80 14.67
CA LEU A 152 -15.58 11.50 16.09
C LEU A 152 -14.75 12.44 16.97
N ARG A 153 -13.52 12.79 16.57
CA ARG A 153 -12.66 13.75 17.30
C ARG A 153 -13.34 15.11 17.44
N VAL A 154 -13.84 15.66 16.34
CA VAL A 154 -14.63 16.91 16.34
C VAL A 154 -15.84 16.79 17.27
N ALA A 155 -16.50 15.63 17.27
CA ALA A 155 -17.63 15.38 18.15
C ALA A 155 -17.24 15.33 19.63
N THR A 156 -16.12 14.68 19.97
CA THR A 156 -15.62 14.64 21.36
C THR A 156 -15.18 16.01 21.86
N GLU A 157 -14.47 16.80 21.06
CA GLU A 157 -14.02 18.13 21.49
C GLU A 157 -15.20 19.07 21.78
N ARG A 158 -16.21 19.07 20.88
CA ARG A 158 -17.43 19.87 21.08
C ARG A 158 -18.25 19.36 22.27
N SER A 159 -18.35 18.04 22.44
CA SER A 159 -19.13 17.44 23.52
C SER A 159 -18.47 17.62 24.87
N MET A 160 -17.13 17.49 24.97
CA MET A 160 -16.37 17.77 26.18
C MET A 160 -16.41 19.25 26.56
N LYS A 161 -16.22 20.18 25.61
CA LYS A 161 -16.38 21.62 25.89
C LYS A 161 -17.76 21.94 26.44
N ARG A 162 -18.81 21.35 25.84
CA ARG A 162 -20.19 21.50 26.32
C ARG A 162 -20.38 20.87 27.71
N TYR A 163 -19.83 19.68 27.97
CA TYR A 163 -19.93 18.98 29.25
C TYR A 163 -19.21 19.73 30.39
N VAL A 164 -17.99 20.25 30.13
CA VAL A 164 -17.22 21.07 31.08
C VAL A 164 -17.94 22.38 31.41
N LEU A 165 -18.54 23.04 30.42
CA LEU A 165 -19.32 24.27 30.62
C LEU A 165 -20.64 24.04 31.38
N LEU A 166 -21.28 22.88 31.19
CA LEU A 166 -22.56 22.52 31.82
C LEU A 166 -22.41 21.85 33.20
N CYS A 167 -21.26 21.26 33.52
CA CYS A 167 -21.05 20.60 34.81
C CYS A 167 -20.76 21.62 35.93
N PRO A 168 -21.67 21.83 36.90
CA PRO A 168 -21.52 22.87 37.91
C PRO A 168 -20.35 22.60 38.89
N LEU A 169 -19.97 21.34 39.08
CA LEU A 169 -18.81 20.92 39.88
C LEU A 169 -17.47 21.36 39.24
N ILE A 170 -17.31 21.11 37.93
CA ILE A 170 -16.10 21.49 37.19
C ILE A 170 -16.05 23.01 36.98
N ARG A 171 -17.20 23.65 36.73
CA ARG A 171 -17.31 25.11 36.63
C ARG A 171 -16.95 25.83 37.93
N LYS A 172 -17.19 25.21 39.10
CA LYS A 172 -16.72 25.71 40.39
C LYS A 172 -15.21 25.55 40.54
N LEU A 173 -14.63 24.42 40.15
CA LEU A 173 -13.18 24.19 40.19
C LEU A 173 -12.39 25.15 39.28
N ILE A 174 -12.89 25.44 38.08
CA ILE A 174 -12.25 26.38 37.14
C ILE A 174 -12.31 27.84 37.62
N LYS A 175 -13.30 28.21 38.43
CA LYS A 175 -13.42 29.57 39.02
C LYS A 175 -12.58 29.77 40.28
N VAL A 176 -12.03 28.71 40.84
CA VAL A 176 -11.22 28.73 42.08
C VAL A 176 -9.72 28.85 41.76
N PHE A 177 -9.34 28.66 40.50
CA PHE A 177 -8.06 29.06 39.92
C PHE A 177 -8.23 30.36 39.14
#